data_AF-A0A453LI75-F1
#
_entry.id   AF-A0A453LI75-F1
#
_cell.length_a   1.000
_cell.length_b   1.000
_cell.length_c   1.000
_cell.angle_alpha   90.00
_cell.angle_beta   90.00
_cell.angle_gamma   90.00
#
_symmetry.space_group_name_H-M   'P 1'
#
loop_
_entity.id
_entity.type
_entity.pdbx_description
1 polymer ?
#
loop_
_entity_poly.entity_id
_entity_poly.type
_entity_poly.pdbx_seq_one_letter_code
_entity_poly.pdbx_strand_id
1 'polypeptide(L)'
;MISPRSLVQQAKKWQQTAALRKRRPATMAAIHGADQRGASAIADKGHCVIYTTGGERFEVPLAYLSTTVFGELLRMSEDEFGFTSEDRITVPCNAAVMAYVICLLKRKPSEEVERAVLSSVVMPRSNQSGIAMVCTGLGQSMAIF
;
A
#
# COMPACT_ATOMS: atom_id res chain seq x y z
N MET A 1 -36.95 -13.53 26.34
CA MET A 1 -36.00 -13.30 27.45
C MET A 1 -34.95 -14.39 27.42
N ILE A 2 -33.69 -14.03 27.14
CA ILE A 2 -32.57 -14.98 27.12
C ILE A 2 -32.23 -15.32 28.57
N SER A 3 -32.17 -16.61 28.93
CA SER A 3 -31.92 -17.03 30.31
C SER A 3 -30.41 -16.98 30.64
N PRO A 4 -30.02 -16.59 31.87
CA PRO A 4 -28.62 -16.51 32.29
C PRO A 4 -27.85 -17.84 32.16
N ARG A 5 -28.56 -18.97 32.22
CA ARG A 5 -27.98 -20.32 32.10
C ARG A 5 -27.51 -20.61 30.68
N SER A 6 -28.19 -20.05 29.67
CA SER A 6 -27.79 -20.19 28.26
C SER A 6 -26.43 -19.53 27.99
N LEU A 7 -26.17 -18.36 28.61
CA LEU A 7 -24.90 -17.64 28.45
C LEU A 7 -23.72 -18.42 29.06
N VAL A 8 -23.89 -19.01 30.24
CA VAL A 8 -22.85 -19.82 30.89
C VAL A 8 -22.53 -21.08 30.06
N GLN A 9 -23.56 -21.69 29.46
CA GLN A 9 -23.39 -22.88 28.63
C GLN A 9 -22.69 -22.56 27.29
N GLN A 10 -23.00 -21.40 26.69
CA GLN A 10 -22.28 -20.90 25.53
C GLN A 10 -20.80 -20.64 25.87
N ALA A 11 -20.51 -19.95 26.98
CA ALA A 11 -19.14 -19.64 27.41
C ALA A 11 -18.26 -20.89 27.61
N LYS A 12 -18.81 -21.96 28.22
CA LYS A 12 -18.09 -23.25 28.35
C LYS A 12 -17.73 -23.87 26.99
N LYS A 13 -18.60 -23.74 25.99
CA LYS A 13 -18.38 -24.26 24.64
C LYS A 13 -17.23 -23.51 23.93
N TRP A 14 -17.16 -22.19 24.10
CA TRP A 14 -16.05 -21.38 23.58
C TRP A 14 -14.70 -21.72 24.21
N GLN A 15 -14.67 -22.01 25.52
CA GLN A 15 -13.43 -22.41 26.22
C GLN A 15 -12.89 -23.76 25.72
N GLN A 16 -13.76 -24.73 25.42
CA GLN A 16 -13.35 -26.03 24.88
C GLN A 16 -12.75 -25.90 23.47
N THR A 17 -13.32 -25.05 22.61
CA THR A 17 -12.79 -24.78 21.27
C THR A 17 -11.44 -24.05 21.32
N ALA A 18 -11.22 -23.18 22.31
CA ALA A 18 -9.95 -22.46 22.47
C ALA A 18 -8.81 -23.34 23.02
N ALA A 19 -9.13 -24.34 23.86
CA ALA A 19 -8.13 -25.21 24.48
C ALA A 19 -7.48 -26.21 23.50
N LEU A 20 -8.13 -26.53 22.38
CA LEU A 20 -7.63 -27.53 21.42
C LEU A 20 -6.44 -27.04 20.58
N ARG A 21 -6.11 -25.74 20.60
CA ARG A 21 -5.00 -25.17 19.82
C ARG A 21 -3.63 -25.21 20.49
N LYS A 22 -3.50 -25.73 21.72
CA LYS A 22 -2.20 -25.85 22.42
C LYS A 22 -1.54 -27.24 22.32
N ARG A 23 -1.63 -27.90 21.17
CA ARG A 23 -0.70 -29.00 20.84
C ARG A 23 0.37 -28.49 19.88
N ARG A 24 1.54 -28.18 20.45
CA ARG A 24 2.80 -27.98 19.71
C ARG A 24 3.18 -29.29 18.98
N PRO A 25 3.71 -29.22 17.76
CA PRO A 25 4.65 -30.22 17.27
C PRO A 25 6.06 -29.63 17.14
N ALA A 26 7.04 -30.47 17.45
CA ALA A 26 8.46 -30.24 17.30
C ALA A 26 8.90 -30.27 15.83
N THR A 27 10.08 -29.68 15.60
CA THR A 27 10.97 -29.74 14.44
C THR A 27 10.87 -31.02 13.61
N MET A 28 10.65 -30.89 12.29
CA MET A 28 11.30 -31.71 11.25
C MET A 28 11.42 -30.91 9.95
N ALA A 29 12.62 -30.94 9.37
CA ALA A 29 12.94 -30.46 8.04
C ALA A 29 12.74 -31.58 7.01
N ALA A 30 12.12 -31.27 5.87
CA ALA A 30 12.17 -31.94 4.57
C ALA A 30 11.45 -31.01 3.57
N ILE A 31 12.14 -30.24 2.72
CA ILE A 31 12.70 -30.58 1.39
C ILE A 31 11.60 -30.93 0.35
N HIS A 32 11.41 -29.97 -0.56
CA HIS A 32 10.95 -30.04 -1.96
C HIS A 32 9.48 -30.34 -2.29
N GLY A 33 8.91 -29.42 -3.09
CA GLY A 33 8.01 -29.78 -4.18
C GLY A 33 6.61 -29.20 -4.11
N ALA A 34 6.45 -27.88 -4.25
CA ALA A 34 5.22 -27.30 -4.79
C ALA A 34 5.52 -25.93 -5.39
N ASP A 35 5.53 -25.92 -6.72
CA ASP A 35 5.52 -24.76 -7.60
C ASP A 35 4.39 -23.80 -7.23
N GLN A 36 4.72 -22.80 -6.41
CA GLN A 36 3.86 -21.65 -6.17
C GLN A 36 4.71 -20.39 -6.38
N ARG A 37 4.92 -20.06 -7.65
CA ARG A 37 5.42 -18.75 -8.07
C ARG A 37 4.34 -17.67 -7.93
N GLY A 38 3.82 -17.52 -6.71
CA GLY A 38 3.17 -16.31 -6.21
C GLY A 38 4.20 -15.60 -5.35
N ALA A 39 5.05 -14.79 -5.99
CA ALA A 39 6.23 -14.22 -5.37
C ALA A 39 5.84 -13.38 -4.14
N SER A 40 6.21 -13.90 -2.97
CA SER A 40 6.41 -13.23 -1.68
C SER A 40 6.44 -11.70 -1.74
N ALA A 41 5.27 -11.06 -1.71
CA ALA A 41 5.12 -9.65 -1.36
C ALA A 41 4.94 -9.48 0.16
N ILE A 42 5.53 -10.37 0.96
CA ILE A 42 5.76 -10.09 2.38
C ILE A 42 6.91 -9.08 2.39
N ALA A 43 6.56 -7.83 2.13
CA ALA A 43 7.44 -6.72 2.40
C ALA A 43 7.91 -6.81 3.86
N ASP A 44 9.19 -6.53 4.10
CA ASP A 44 9.87 -6.70 5.38
C ASP A 44 9.10 -5.99 6.52
N LYS A 45 8.20 -6.72 7.20
CA LYS A 45 7.35 -6.41 8.38
C LYS A 45 6.95 -4.95 8.69
N GLY A 46 7.05 -4.03 7.72
CA GLY A 46 7.07 -2.58 7.97
C GLY A 46 7.23 -1.72 6.72
N HIS A 47 7.41 -2.31 5.53
CA HIS A 47 7.38 -1.61 4.24
C HIS A 47 6.26 -2.20 3.38
N CYS A 48 5.89 -1.51 2.31
CA CYS A 48 5.12 -2.02 1.19
C CYS A 48 5.86 -1.67 -0.11
N VAL A 49 5.46 -2.32 -1.19
CA VAL A 49 6.02 -2.07 -2.52
C VAL A 49 4.98 -1.30 -3.33
N ILE A 50 5.36 -0.14 -3.85
CA ILE A 50 4.50 0.72 -4.69
C ILE A 50 5.18 0.92 -6.03
N TYR A 51 4.39 0.89 -7.10
CA TYR A 51 4.84 1.07 -8.47
C TYR A 51 4.32 2.37 -9.04
N THR A 52 5.13 3.04 -9.84
CA THR A 52 4.72 4.24 -10.60
C THR A 52 4.17 3.86 -11.97
N THR A 53 3.58 4.82 -12.69
CA THR A 53 3.06 4.59 -14.05
C THR A 53 4.13 4.19 -15.06
N GLY A 54 5.40 4.53 -14.80
CA GLY A 54 6.55 4.07 -15.58
C GLY A 54 7.04 2.66 -15.21
N GLY A 55 6.41 1.99 -14.24
CA GLY A 55 6.75 0.64 -13.78
C GLY A 55 7.89 0.58 -12.76
N GLU A 56 8.42 1.72 -12.32
CA GLU A 56 9.48 1.78 -11.32
C GLU A 56 8.98 1.36 -9.92
N ARG A 57 9.82 0.66 -9.16
CA ARG A 57 9.48 0.07 -7.87
C ARG A 57 10.05 0.89 -6.71
N PHE A 58 9.20 1.19 -5.73
CA PHE A 58 9.59 1.89 -4.50
C PHE A 58 9.20 1.10 -3.26
N GLU A 59 10.15 0.95 -2.33
CA GLU A 59 9.89 0.42 -0.99
C GLU A 59 9.50 1.56 -0.06
N VAL A 60 8.27 1.51 0.42
CA VAL A 60 7.65 2.60 1.19
C VAL A 60 7.33 2.09 2.59
N PRO A 61 7.80 2.75 3.67
CA PRO A 61 7.41 2.39 5.02
C PRO A 61 5.89 2.42 5.18
N LEU A 62 5.30 1.43 5.84
CA LEU A 62 3.85 1.37 6.10
C LEU A 62 3.35 2.61 6.87
N ALA A 63 4.21 3.22 7.68
CA ALA A 63 3.93 4.47 8.39
C ALA A 63 3.63 5.67 7.45
N TYR A 64 4.04 5.62 6.19
CA TYR A 64 3.73 6.68 5.22
C TYR A 64 2.34 6.53 4.65
N LEU A 65 1.75 5.33 4.68
CA LEU A 65 0.41 5.09 4.12
C LEU A 65 -0.70 5.81 4.90
N SER A 66 -0.44 6.21 6.15
CA SER A 66 -1.35 7.03 6.95
C SER A 66 -1.22 8.54 6.71
N THR A 67 -0.28 8.98 5.85
CA THR A 67 -0.13 10.41 5.51
C THR A 67 -1.21 10.83 4.52
N THR A 68 -1.58 12.11 4.52
CA THR A 68 -2.60 12.61 3.59
C THR A 68 -2.15 12.44 2.13
N VAL A 69 -0.85 12.60 1.89
CA VAL A 69 -0.24 12.43 0.56
C VAL A 69 -0.47 11.03 0.01
N PHE A 70 -0.18 9.99 0.80
CA PHE A 70 -0.39 8.61 0.37
C PHE A 70 -1.86 8.23 0.32
N GLY A 71 -2.69 8.73 1.23
CA GLY A 71 -4.14 8.50 1.19
C GLY A 71 -4.75 8.93 -0.16
N GLU A 72 -4.39 10.12 -0.63
CA GLU A 72 -4.84 10.63 -1.93
C GLU A 72 -4.25 9.86 -3.10
N LEU A 73 -2.95 9.54 -3.08
CA LEU A 73 -2.34 8.73 -4.14
C LEU A 73 -3.01 7.36 -4.24
N LEU A 74 -3.29 6.70 -3.12
CA LEU A 74 -3.97 5.40 -3.09
C LEU A 74 -5.43 5.50 -3.54
N ARG A 75 -6.14 6.56 -3.16
CA ARG A 75 -7.51 6.83 -3.66
C ARG A 75 -7.52 6.98 -5.18
N MET A 76 -6.60 7.78 -5.74
CA MET A 76 -6.47 7.92 -7.18
C MET A 76 -6.05 6.61 -7.86
N SER A 77 -5.24 5.80 -7.18
CA SER A 77 -4.83 4.48 -7.67
C SER A 77 -6.02 3.54 -7.77
N GLU A 78 -6.89 3.54 -6.75
CA GLU A 78 -8.12 2.75 -6.73
C GLU A 78 -9.06 3.17 -7.87
N ASP A 79 -9.25 4.49 -8.04
CA ASP A 79 -10.12 5.04 -9.09
C ASP A 79 -9.64 4.71 -10.51
N GLU A 80 -8.32 4.65 -10.75
CA GLU A 80 -7.74 4.45 -12.08
C GLU A 80 -7.40 2.99 -12.41
N PHE A 81 -6.80 2.26 -11.47
CA PHE A 81 -6.30 0.89 -11.69
C PHE A 81 -7.16 -0.17 -11.00
N GLY A 82 -7.90 0.21 -9.96
CA GLY A 82 -8.59 -0.72 -9.07
C GLY A 82 -7.63 -1.61 -8.26
N PHE A 83 -8.16 -2.25 -7.23
CA PHE A 83 -7.41 -3.21 -6.40
C PHE A 83 -7.93 -4.64 -6.54
N THR A 84 -8.38 -5.03 -7.75
CA THR A 84 -9.23 -6.22 -7.90
C THR A 84 -8.48 -7.55 -7.92
N SER A 85 -7.19 -7.62 -8.28
CA SER A 85 -6.47 -8.92 -8.30
C SER A 85 -4.98 -8.90 -8.67
N GLU A 86 -4.42 -7.81 -9.20
CA GLU A 86 -2.97 -7.68 -9.28
C GLU A 86 -2.46 -7.30 -7.88
N ASP A 87 -1.60 -8.11 -7.26
CA ASP A 87 -0.96 -7.88 -5.95
C ASP A 87 -0.02 -6.65 -5.93
N ARG A 88 -0.30 -5.65 -6.76
CA ARG A 88 0.55 -4.53 -7.07
C ARG A 88 -0.22 -3.23 -6.93
N ILE A 89 0.23 -2.40 -6.00
CA ILE A 89 -0.24 -1.04 -5.86
C ILE A 89 0.49 -0.17 -6.88
N THR A 90 -0.21 0.27 -7.92
CA THR A 90 0.31 1.22 -8.92
C THR A 90 -0.30 2.59 -8.67
N VAL A 91 0.54 3.61 -8.49
CA VAL A 91 0.11 4.99 -8.26
C VAL A 91 0.18 5.81 -9.56
N PRO A 92 -0.77 6.73 -9.78
CA PRO A 92 -0.81 7.58 -10.97
C PRO A 92 0.18 8.76 -10.87
N CYS A 93 1.46 8.45 -10.65
CA CYS A 93 2.55 9.42 -10.68
C CYS A 93 3.81 8.78 -11.27
N ASN A 94 4.75 9.62 -11.71
CA ASN A 94 6.05 9.15 -12.21
C ASN A 94 7.05 8.96 -11.06
N ALA A 95 8.18 8.30 -11.36
CA ALA A 95 9.23 8.03 -10.38
C ALA A 95 9.79 9.30 -9.69
N ALA A 96 9.92 10.42 -10.41
CA ALA A 96 10.46 11.65 -9.85
C ALA A 96 9.54 12.22 -8.75
N VAL A 97 8.23 12.24 -9.00
CA VAL A 97 7.23 12.67 -8.01
C VAL A 97 7.23 11.72 -6.82
N MET A 98 7.27 10.41 -7.04
CA MET A 98 7.31 9.42 -5.96
C MET A 98 8.56 9.55 -5.09
N ALA A 99 9.73 9.73 -5.70
CA ALA A 99 10.98 9.96 -4.99
C ALA A 99 10.94 11.25 -4.16
N TYR A 100 10.36 12.32 -4.71
CA TYR A 100 10.16 13.58 -4.00
C TYR A 100 9.23 13.40 -2.78
N VAL A 101 8.10 12.73 -2.95
CA VAL A 101 7.15 12.43 -1.86
C VAL A 101 7.83 11.66 -0.73
N ILE A 102 8.56 10.59 -1.04
CA ILE A 102 9.29 9.82 -0.03
C ILE A 102 10.33 10.69 0.69
N CYS A 103 11.08 11.51 -0.05
CA CYS A 103 12.07 12.42 0.52
C CYS A 103 11.43 13.46 1.46
N LEU A 104 10.28 13.99 1.06
CA LEU A 104 9.53 14.94 1.85
C LEU A 104 9.02 14.30 3.15
N LEU A 105 8.35 13.16 3.09
CA LEU A 105 7.77 12.49 4.26
C LEU A 105 8.84 12.05 5.27
N LYS A 106 10.05 11.71 4.82
CA LYS A 106 11.21 11.48 5.70
C LYS A 106 11.51 12.66 6.62
N ARG A 107 11.21 13.89 6.18
CA ARG A 107 11.44 15.13 6.94
C ARG A 107 10.27 15.51 7.86
N LYS A 108 9.19 14.72 7.89
CA LYS A 108 7.97 14.98 8.68
C LYS A 108 7.41 16.37 8.38
N PRO A 109 6.90 16.60 7.15
CA PRO A 109 6.38 17.90 6.74
C PRO A 109 5.20 18.33 7.63
N SER A 110 4.94 19.63 7.69
CA SER A 110 3.67 20.11 8.26
C SER A 110 2.52 19.74 7.33
N GLU A 111 1.31 19.67 7.89
CA GLU A 111 0.09 19.37 7.11
C GLU A 111 -0.14 20.38 5.98
N GLU A 112 0.26 21.65 6.18
CA GLU A 112 0.21 22.69 5.14
C GLU A 112 1.10 22.33 3.94
N VAL A 113 2.30 21.81 4.19
CA VAL A 113 3.22 21.36 3.13
C VAL A 113 2.68 20.12 2.44
N GLU A 114 2.08 19.17 3.19
CA GLU A 114 1.41 18.01 2.57
C GLU A 114 0.28 18.44 1.63
N ARG A 115 -0.58 19.38 2.07
CA ARG A 115 -1.65 19.95 1.23
C ARG A 115 -1.11 20.68 0.01
N ALA A 116 -0.05 21.47 0.15
CA ALA A 116 0.56 22.18 -0.97
C ALA A 116 1.08 21.20 -2.02
N VAL A 117 1.74 20.12 -1.58
CA VAL A 117 2.23 19.05 -2.47
C VAL A 117 1.07 18.36 -3.17
N LEU A 118 0.02 18.00 -2.44
CA LEU A 118 -1.19 17.43 -3.04
C LEU A 118 -1.81 18.37 -4.06
N SER A 119 -1.93 19.66 -3.76
CA SER A 119 -2.48 20.64 -4.71
C SER A 119 -1.64 20.78 -6.00
N SER A 120 -0.33 20.52 -5.91
CA SER A 120 0.58 20.55 -7.05
C SER A 120 0.60 19.25 -7.84
N VAL A 121 0.39 18.09 -7.19
CA VAL A 121 0.48 16.77 -7.82
C VAL A 121 -0.91 16.29 -8.30
N VAL A 122 -1.96 16.66 -7.57
CA VAL A 122 -3.36 16.35 -7.85
C VAL A 122 -4.00 17.58 -8.49
N MET A 123 -3.96 17.64 -9.81
CA MET A 123 -4.70 18.69 -10.54
C MET A 123 -6.21 18.50 -10.33
N PRO A 124 -6.97 19.54 -9.94
CA PRO A 124 -8.43 19.47 -9.94
C PRO A 124 -8.92 19.23 -11.37
N ARG A 125 -9.68 18.15 -11.60
CA ARG A 125 -10.36 17.87 -12.88
C ARG A 125 -11.55 18.82 -13.12
N SER A 126 -11.37 20.13 -12.96
CA SER A 126 -12.40 21.12 -13.29
C SER A 126 -12.05 21.85 -14.58
N ASN A 127 -12.30 21.14 -15.69
CA ASN A 127 -12.94 21.62 -16.93
C ASN A 127 -12.50 20.73 -18.10
N GLN A 128 -13.34 19.76 -18.42
CA GLN A 128 -13.15 18.88 -19.55
C GLN A 128 -13.39 19.66 -20.85
N SER A 129 -12.33 20.22 -21.41
CA SER A 129 -12.18 20.35 -22.85
C SER A 129 -10.74 19.98 -23.21
N GLY A 130 -10.60 18.73 -23.65
CA GLY A 130 -9.41 18.03 -24.13
C GLY A 130 -8.05 18.72 -24.00
N ILE A 131 -7.35 18.46 -22.89
CA ILE A 131 -5.90 18.16 -22.94
C ILE A 131 -5.67 17.10 -21.86
N ALA A 132 -5.17 15.93 -22.26
CA ALA A 132 -4.62 14.96 -21.33
C ALA A 132 -3.57 15.66 -20.46
N MET A 133 -3.54 15.40 -19.16
CA MET A 133 -2.39 15.80 -18.34
C MET A 133 -1.16 15.11 -18.92
N VAL A 134 -0.42 15.85 -19.75
CA VAL A 134 0.95 15.56 -20.08
C VAL A 134 1.68 15.60 -18.76
N CYS A 135 2.00 14.43 -18.23
CA CYS A 135 3.13 14.30 -17.32
C CYS A 135 4.32 14.82 -18.12
N THR A 136 4.72 16.08 -17.91
CA THR A 136 5.87 16.65 -18.60
C THR A 136 7.10 15.86 -18.17
N GLY A 137 7.53 14.98 -19.06
CA GLY A 137 8.84 14.38 -19.02
C GLY A 137 9.86 15.50 -19.14
N LEU A 138 10.44 15.91 -18.02
CA LEU A 138 11.72 16.61 -18.00
C LEU A 138 12.83 15.59 -18.26
N GLY A 139 12.84 15.05 -19.47
CA GLY A 139 14.04 14.47 -20.06
C GLY A 139 14.93 15.61 -20.54
N GLN A 140 15.60 16.29 -19.62
CA GLN A 140 16.77 17.08 -20.01
C GLN A 140 17.94 16.13 -20.17
N SER A 141 18.15 15.70 -21.42
CA SER A 141 19.46 15.24 -21.87
C SER A 141 20.37 16.47 -21.88
N MET A 142 21.24 16.57 -20.87
CA MET A 142 22.51 17.28 -21.04
C MET A 142 23.59 16.21 -21.20
N ALA A 143 23.89 15.89 -22.46
CA ALA A 143 25.17 15.31 -22.80
C ALA A 143 26.24 16.33 -22.42
N ILE A 144 27.10 15.96 -21.47
CA ILE A 144 28.34 16.68 -21.19
C ILE A 144 29.42 15.96 -21.99
N PHE A 145 29.94 16.63 -23.01
CA PHE A 145 31.30 16.44 -23.51
C PHE A 145 32.07 17.72 -23.20
#